data_AF-A0A6J7V9U9-F1
#
_entry.id   AF-A0A6J7V9U9-F1
#
_cell.length_a   1.000
_cell.length_b   1.000
_cell.length_c   1.000
_cell.angle_alpha   90.00
_cell.angle_beta   90.00
_cell.angle_gamma   90.00
#
_symmetry.space_group_name_H-M   'P 1'
#
loop_
_entity.id
_entity.type
_entity.pdbx_description
1 polymer ?
#
loop_
_entity_poly.entity_id
_entity_poly.type
_entity_poly.pdbx_seq_one_letter_code
_entity_poly.pdbx_strand_id
1 'polypeptide(L)'
;MNVVDSPNLKLELCLGTVSEMDGENSVMDAVNRFAPKDKIAYIHLRDVEGKFPVFQECFLGEGNYKPHEVIKALHKHGYTGSILDDHTPTLTGDSSYGHRGRAHAIGYIQALIEVVTNN
;
A
#
# COMPACT_ATOMS: atom_id res chain seq x y z
N MET A 1 -11.53 8.18 -14.15
CA MET A 1 -10.64 9.34 -13.95
C MET A 1 -10.77 10.13 -15.23
N ASN A 2 -11.65 11.14 -15.25
CA ASN A 2 -12.19 11.72 -16.50
C ASN A 2 -11.84 13.21 -16.66
N VAL A 3 -10.83 13.69 -15.91
CA VAL A 3 -10.37 15.09 -16.02
C VAL A 3 -9.65 15.29 -17.36
N VAL A 4 -8.75 14.37 -17.71
CA VAL A 4 -8.10 14.26 -19.02
C VAL A 4 -7.88 12.78 -19.34
N ASP A 5 -8.17 12.36 -20.56
CA ASP A 5 -7.82 11.01 -21.02
C ASP A 5 -6.36 10.97 -21.47
N SER A 6 -5.47 10.60 -20.54
CA SER A 6 -4.02 10.52 -20.79
C SER A 6 -3.42 9.31 -20.08
N PRO A 7 -2.48 8.58 -20.72
CA PRO A 7 -1.71 7.53 -20.05
C PRO A 7 -0.84 8.06 -18.91
N ASN A 8 -0.51 9.36 -18.90
CA ASN A 8 0.32 9.99 -17.88
C ASN A 8 -0.48 10.47 -16.65
N LEU A 9 -1.82 10.48 -16.73
CA LEU A 9 -2.66 10.76 -15.57
C LEU A 9 -2.89 9.45 -14.80
N LYS A 10 -2.07 9.25 -13.76
CA LYS A 10 -2.08 8.08 -12.89
C LYS A 10 -2.08 8.51 -11.41
N LEU A 11 -2.47 7.60 -10.53
CA LEU A 11 -2.54 7.79 -9.09
C LEU A 11 -1.23 7.33 -8.42
N GLU A 12 -0.72 8.11 -7.49
CA GLU A 12 -0.10 7.52 -6.30
C GLU A 12 -1.24 6.89 -5.49
N LEU A 13 -1.16 5.60 -5.21
CA LEU A 13 -2.21 4.89 -4.47
C LEU A 13 -1.71 4.54 -3.07
N CYS A 14 -1.93 5.44 -2.11
CA CYS A 14 -1.62 5.21 -0.70
C CYS A 14 -2.71 4.38 -0.03
N LEU A 15 -2.39 3.13 0.29
CA LEU A 15 -3.35 2.16 0.79
C LEU A 15 -3.76 2.44 2.24
N GLY A 16 -2.86 2.97 3.06
CA GLY A 16 -3.19 3.44 4.41
C GLY A 16 -4.30 4.49 4.35
N THR A 17 -4.12 5.52 3.53
CA THR A 17 -5.09 6.62 3.37
C THR A 17 -6.43 6.13 2.83
N VAL A 18 -6.40 5.24 1.84
CA VAL A 18 -7.64 4.64 1.30
C VAL A 18 -8.33 3.78 2.35
N SER A 19 -7.59 3.06 3.19
CA SER A 19 -8.16 2.21 4.25
C SER A 19 -8.81 3.03 5.36
N GLU A 20 -8.42 4.29 5.57
CA GLU A 20 -9.09 5.18 6.54
C GLU A 20 -10.57 5.43 6.16
N MET A 21 -10.98 5.19 4.91
CA MET A 21 -12.35 5.37 4.43
C MET A 21 -13.28 4.22 4.86
N ASP A 22 -12.98 2.98 4.44
CA ASP A 22 -13.77 1.79 4.81
C ASP A 22 -12.92 0.52 5.00
N GLY A 23 -11.65 0.70 5.39
CA GLY A 23 -10.71 -0.39 5.64
C GLY A 23 -10.41 -1.20 4.38
N GLU A 24 -10.36 -2.52 4.52
CA GLU A 24 -10.06 -3.44 3.41
C GLU A 24 -11.01 -3.27 2.21
N ASN A 25 -12.28 -2.91 2.42
CA ASN A 25 -13.24 -2.73 1.32
C ASN A 25 -12.82 -1.63 0.35
N SER A 26 -12.45 -0.46 0.86
CA SER A 26 -12.01 0.67 0.02
C SER A 26 -10.67 0.40 -0.64
N VAL A 27 -9.76 -0.27 0.06
CA VAL A 27 -8.46 -0.70 -0.47
C VAL A 27 -8.66 -1.63 -1.68
N MET A 28 -9.45 -2.69 -1.51
CA MET A 28 -9.68 -3.66 -2.58
C MET A 28 -10.51 -3.08 -3.72
N ASP A 29 -11.48 -2.19 -3.44
CA ASP A 29 -12.21 -1.46 -4.48
C ASP A 29 -11.26 -0.58 -5.32
N ALA A 30 -10.37 0.18 -4.69
CA ALA A 30 -9.40 1.02 -5.39
C ALA A 30 -8.44 0.17 -6.26
N VAL A 31 -7.86 -0.89 -5.70
CA VAL A 31 -6.95 -1.79 -6.44
C VAL A 31 -7.67 -2.41 -7.64
N ASN A 32 -8.84 -3.01 -7.44
CA ASN A 32 -9.61 -3.64 -8.51
C ASN A 32 -10.13 -2.65 -9.55
N ARG A 33 -10.29 -1.38 -9.20
CA ARG A 33 -10.74 -0.32 -10.11
C ARG A 33 -9.63 0.25 -10.98
N PHE A 34 -8.44 0.46 -10.41
CA PHE A 34 -7.37 1.23 -11.06
C PHE A 34 -6.23 0.38 -11.62
N ALA A 35 -5.89 -0.75 -10.99
CA ALA A 35 -4.83 -1.64 -11.47
C ALA A 35 -5.08 -2.17 -12.90
N PRO A 36 -6.25 -2.76 -13.24
CA PRO A 36 -6.47 -3.29 -14.59
C PRO A 36 -6.57 -2.22 -15.69
N LYS A 37 -6.59 -0.94 -15.31
CA LYS A 37 -6.65 0.20 -16.24
C LYS A 37 -5.29 0.87 -16.44
N ASP A 38 -4.24 0.36 -15.83
CA ASP A 38 -2.92 0.99 -15.77
C ASP A 38 -2.98 2.45 -15.28
N LYS A 39 -3.81 2.69 -14.25
CA LYS A 39 -4.01 4.04 -13.65
C LYS A 39 -3.32 4.22 -12.30
N ILE A 40 -2.42 3.33 -11.93
CA ILE A 40 -1.58 3.43 -10.73
C ILE A 40 -0.14 3.69 -11.18
N ALA A 41 0.47 4.79 -10.72
CA ALA A 41 1.87 5.10 -10.97
C ALA A 41 2.77 4.32 -10.01
N TYR A 42 2.51 4.47 -8.70
CA TYR A 42 3.22 3.78 -7.61
C TYR A 42 2.28 3.63 -6.41
N ILE A 43 2.67 2.76 -5.47
CA ILE A 43 1.88 2.42 -4.29
C ILE A 43 2.68 2.75 -3.04
N HIS A 44 2.06 3.46 -2.10
CA HIS A 44 2.47 3.43 -0.70
C HIS A 44 1.74 2.31 0.03
N LEU A 45 2.51 1.29 0.41
CA LEU A 45 2.05 0.15 1.19
C LEU A 45 2.39 0.42 2.66
N ARG A 46 1.52 1.18 3.32
CA ARG A 46 1.50 1.40 4.79
C ARG A 46 0.14 1.02 5.37
N ASP A 47 0.09 0.80 6.67
CA ASP A 47 -1.11 0.35 7.35
C ASP A 47 -1.53 1.30 8.48
N VAL A 48 -2.82 1.31 8.79
CA VAL A 48 -3.40 2.06 9.89
C VAL A 48 -4.43 1.21 10.62
N GLU A 49 -4.55 1.44 11.92
CA GLU A 49 -5.62 0.89 12.75
C GLU A 49 -6.72 1.93 12.93
N GLY A 50 -7.95 1.55 12.62
CA GLY A 50 -9.11 2.44 12.73
C GLY A 50 -9.38 3.23 11.46
N LYS A 51 -10.49 3.95 11.43
CA LYS A 51 -11.01 4.67 10.25
C LYS A 51 -11.23 6.12 10.60
N PHE A 52 -11.35 6.99 9.60
CA PHE A 52 -11.70 8.39 9.82
C PHE A 52 -12.96 8.51 10.73
N PRO A 53 -12.95 9.37 11.77
CA PRO A 53 -11.95 10.41 12.06
C PRO A 53 -10.84 10.00 13.05
N VAL A 54 -10.84 8.78 13.58
CA VAL A 54 -9.86 8.34 14.60
C VAL A 54 -9.16 7.07 14.13
N PHE A 55 -7.92 7.25 13.70
CA PHE A 55 -7.02 6.17 13.29
C PHE A 55 -5.60 6.47 13.77
N GLN A 56 -4.75 5.45 13.76
CA GLN A 56 -3.32 5.56 14.05
C GLN A 56 -2.51 4.72 13.07
N GLU A 57 -1.28 5.14 12.79
CA GLU A 57 -0.35 4.38 11.97
C GLU A 57 0.22 3.20 12.76
N CYS A 58 0.40 2.05 12.08
CA CYS A 58 0.84 0.80 12.68
C CYS A 58 1.84 0.07 11.76
N PHE A 59 2.37 -1.08 12.19
CA PHE A 59 3.19 -1.89 11.30
C PHE A 59 2.33 -2.56 10.23
N LEU A 60 2.93 -2.84 9.07
CA LEU A 60 2.26 -3.59 8.01
C LEU A 60 1.74 -4.93 8.51
N GLY A 61 0.44 -5.19 8.30
CA GLY A 61 -0.23 -6.42 8.70
C GLY A 61 -0.93 -6.37 10.06
N GLU A 62 -0.80 -5.26 10.80
CA GLU A 62 -1.54 -5.04 12.05
C GLU A 62 -2.86 -4.28 11.83
N GLY A 63 -3.01 -3.60 10.69
CA GLY A 63 -4.07 -2.63 10.50
C GLY A 63 -5.29 -3.14 9.72
N ASN A 64 -5.85 -2.24 8.93
CA ASN A 64 -7.21 -2.33 8.40
C ASN A 64 -7.42 -3.31 7.25
N TYR A 65 -6.34 -3.84 6.66
CA TYR A 65 -6.41 -4.72 5.50
C TYR A 65 -5.29 -5.76 5.54
N LYS A 66 -5.37 -6.76 4.66
CA LYS A 66 -4.34 -7.80 4.55
C LYS A 66 -3.38 -7.44 3.40
N PRO A 67 -2.14 -7.00 3.67
CA PRO A 67 -1.21 -6.61 2.61
C PRO A 67 -0.97 -7.71 1.57
N HIS A 68 -0.93 -8.98 2.00
CA HIS A 68 -0.81 -10.13 1.11
C HIS A 68 -1.93 -10.23 0.06
N GLU A 69 -3.19 -9.97 0.45
CA GLU A 69 -4.32 -10.02 -0.48
C GLU A 69 -4.26 -8.87 -1.49
N VAL A 70 -3.73 -7.71 -1.07
CA VAL A 70 -3.48 -6.58 -1.97
C VAL A 70 -2.40 -6.92 -2.99
N ILE A 71 -1.25 -7.45 -2.55
CA ILE A 71 -0.17 -7.86 -3.47
C ILE A 71 -0.68 -8.92 -4.46
N LYS A 72 -1.47 -9.90 -4.01
CA LYS A 72 -2.13 -10.87 -4.90
C LYS A 72 -3.04 -10.23 -5.94
N ALA A 73 -3.85 -9.26 -5.54
CA ALA A 73 -4.73 -8.56 -6.46
C ALA A 73 -3.96 -7.71 -7.47
N LEU A 74 -2.91 -7.02 -7.03
CA LEU A 74 -2.02 -6.25 -7.91
C LEU A 74 -1.33 -7.16 -8.94
N HIS A 75 -0.77 -8.28 -8.50
CA HIS A 75 -0.15 -9.27 -9.38
C HIS A 75 -1.14 -9.85 -10.39
N LYS A 76 -2.36 -10.21 -9.93
CA LYS A 76 -3.44 -10.70 -10.79
C LYS A 76 -3.81 -9.71 -11.91
N HIS A 77 -3.76 -8.40 -11.62
CA HIS A 77 -4.06 -7.34 -12.58
C HIS A 77 -2.84 -6.89 -13.41
N GLY A 78 -1.70 -7.57 -13.29
CA GLY A 78 -0.50 -7.27 -14.07
C GLY A 78 0.20 -5.96 -13.68
N TYR A 79 0.05 -5.51 -12.44
CA TYR A 79 0.74 -4.34 -11.95
C TYR A 79 2.26 -4.59 -11.87
N THR A 80 3.05 -3.70 -12.48
CA THR A 80 4.52 -3.82 -12.58
C THR A 80 5.25 -2.58 -12.06
N GLY A 81 4.53 -1.65 -11.43
CA GLY A 81 5.10 -0.42 -10.87
C GLY A 81 5.71 -0.63 -9.48
N SER A 82 6.23 0.47 -8.93
CA SER A 82 6.92 0.46 -7.64
C SER A 82 5.95 0.36 -6.46
N ILE A 83 6.30 -0.47 -5.48
CA ILE A 83 5.64 -0.56 -4.18
C ILE A 83 6.64 -0.10 -3.13
N LEU A 84 6.29 0.96 -2.40
CA LEU A 84 7.16 1.62 -1.44
C LEU A 84 6.60 1.45 -0.03
N ASP A 85 7.50 1.45 0.96
CA ASP A 85 7.13 1.80 2.32
C ASP A 85 6.68 3.27 2.38
N ASP A 86 5.98 3.64 3.45
CA ASP A 86 5.63 5.03 3.71
C ASP A 86 5.89 5.34 5.18
N HIS A 87 4.87 5.68 5.97
CA HIS A 87 5.04 5.94 7.38
C HIS A 87 5.19 4.63 8.16
N THR A 88 6.08 4.63 9.15
CA THR A 88 6.38 3.46 10.00
C THR A 88 6.48 3.90 11.46
N PRO A 89 6.00 3.08 12.42
CA PRO A 89 6.14 3.40 13.83
C PRO A 89 7.59 3.66 14.26
N THR A 90 7.77 4.59 15.20
CA THR A 90 9.09 4.93 15.76
C THR A 90 9.63 3.76 16.59
N LEU A 91 10.86 3.34 16.31
CA LEU A 91 11.55 2.28 17.03
C LEU A 91 12.61 2.82 18.00
N THR A 92 12.85 2.08 19.09
CA THR A 92 13.94 2.39 20.02
C THR A 92 15.29 2.32 19.31
N GLY A 93 16.07 3.39 19.43
CA GLY A 93 17.39 3.52 18.79
C GLY A 93 17.34 3.76 17.29
N ASP A 94 16.17 4.12 16.73
CA ASP A 94 16.07 4.57 15.35
C ASP A 94 16.61 6.00 15.17
N SER A 95 16.96 6.31 13.93
CA SER A 95 17.24 7.66 13.46
C SER A 95 15.97 8.53 13.42
N SER A 96 16.13 9.85 13.32
CA SER A 96 15.01 10.78 13.10
C SER A 96 14.24 10.53 11.80
N TYR A 97 14.85 9.87 10.81
CA TYR A 97 14.19 9.50 9.55
C TYR A 97 13.42 8.17 9.62
N GLY A 98 13.61 7.37 10.68
CA GLY A 98 12.93 6.08 10.83
C GLY A 98 13.55 4.93 10.03
N HIS A 99 14.86 4.96 9.73
CA HIS A 99 15.54 3.93 8.92
C HIS A 99 15.25 2.49 9.37
N ARG A 100 15.12 2.19 10.68
CA ARG A 100 14.83 0.83 11.15
C ARG A 100 13.40 0.42 10.84
N GLY A 101 12.43 1.30 11.10
CA GLY A 101 11.02 1.05 10.78
C GLY A 101 10.82 0.83 9.27
N ARG A 102 11.46 1.68 8.46
CA ARG A 102 11.46 1.57 6.99
C ARG A 102 12.12 0.30 6.49
N ALA A 103 13.29 -0.06 7.03
CA ALA A 103 13.96 -1.32 6.66
C ALA A 103 13.10 -2.55 6.99
N HIS A 104 12.41 -2.54 8.13
CA HIS A 104 11.44 -3.59 8.48
C HIS A 104 10.29 -3.65 7.46
N ALA A 105 9.68 -2.50 7.13
CA ALA A 105 8.60 -2.44 6.16
C ALA A 105 9.04 -2.92 4.77
N ILE A 106 10.18 -2.46 4.25
CA ILE A 106 10.72 -2.89 2.95
C ILE A 106 10.97 -4.39 2.93
N GLY A 107 11.55 -4.97 3.98
CA GLY A 107 11.75 -6.42 4.08
C GLY A 107 10.45 -7.21 4.05
N TYR A 108 9.42 -6.71 4.75
CA TYR A 108 8.07 -7.30 4.72
C TYR A 108 7.45 -7.22 3.31
N ILE A 109 7.58 -6.08 2.62
CA ILE A 109 7.09 -5.90 1.25
C ILE A 109 7.79 -6.87 0.28
N GLN A 110 9.12 -7.01 0.38
CA GLN A 110 9.89 -7.96 -0.43
C GLN A 110 9.39 -9.39 -0.26
N ALA A 111 9.21 -9.83 0.99
CA ALA A 111 8.71 -11.17 1.28
C ALA A 111 7.30 -11.41 0.70
N LEU A 112 6.40 -10.43 0.77
CA LEU A 112 5.08 -10.55 0.16
C LEU A 112 5.14 -10.68 -1.37
N ILE A 113 5.99 -9.89 -2.02
CA ILE A 113 6.17 -9.97 -3.47
C ILE A 113 6.73 -11.35 -3.85
N GLU A 114 7.75 -11.84 -3.14
CA GLU A 114 8.36 -13.16 -3.37
C GLU A 114 7.32 -14.29 -3.25
N VAL A 115 6.58 -14.33 -2.12
CA VAL A 115 5.56 -15.34 -1.85
C VAL A 115 4.43 -15.32 -2.89
N VAL A 116 4.02 -14.14 -3.37
CA VAL A 116 2.94 -14.04 -4.36
C VAL A 116 3.40 -14.38 -5.78
N THR A 117 4.65 -14.06 -6.10
CA THR A 117 5.19 -14.25 -7.45
C THR A 117 5.88 -15.60 -7.65
N ASN A 118 6.12 -16.37 -6.59
CA ASN A 118 6.84 -17.65 -6.61
C ASN A 118 8.21 -17.56 -7.31
N ASN A 119 8.91 -16.45 -7.10
CA ASN A 119 10.29 -16.25 -7.58
C ASN A 119 11.32 -16.65 -6.54
#